data_AF-Q6W2A5-F1
#
_entry.id   AF-Q6W2A5-F1
#
_cell.length_a   1.000
_cell.length_b   1.000
_cell.length_c   1.000
_cell.angle_alpha   90.00
_cell.angle_beta   90.00
_cell.angle_gamma   90.00
#
_symmetry.space_group_name_H-M   'P 1'
#
loop_
_entity.id
_entity.type
_entity.pdbx_description
1 polymer ?
#
loop_
_entity_poly.entity_id
_entity_poly.type
_entity_poly.pdbx_seq_one_letter_code
_entity_poly.pdbx_strand_id
1 'polypeptide(L)'
;MNNDISGRRPADQPGWPATTPEDTRNQPGMGSREGEGATDRSLQQAVREDLDELRQFADEQTEEAKQAVSRIAEDEKKLTARQLSGVATALEKVGGELEQSDQRALGRYARQMGSSLQGLARGIEGRDLGEIAGMAEDFGRKQPLAFLGMAAIAGLAASRFLTASAHRRSRRPVSQPSSSSPSASTRTSESGWNFEEDRRNG
;
A
#
# COMPACT_ATOMS: atom_id res chain seq x y z
N MET A 1 -80.41 -36.05 -23.18
CA MET A 1 -79.37 -35.60 -22.23
C MET A 1 -79.60 -34.11 -21.99
N ASN A 2 -80.39 -33.69 -20.98
CA ASN A 2 -80.01 -33.39 -19.58
C ASN A 2 -78.91 -32.32 -19.47
N ASN A 3 -78.94 -31.30 -18.61
CA ASN A 3 -79.93 -30.63 -17.76
C ASN A 3 -79.21 -29.40 -17.12
N ASP A 4 -79.96 -28.36 -16.72
CA ASP A 4 -79.76 -27.36 -15.64
C ASP A 4 -78.36 -26.79 -15.28
N ILE A 5 -78.19 -25.45 -15.32
CA ILE A 5 -78.33 -24.49 -14.20
C ILE A 5 -77.50 -24.85 -12.95
N SER A 6 -76.54 -24.00 -12.58
CA SER A 6 -76.40 -23.39 -11.22
C SER A 6 -75.03 -22.76 -10.95
N GLY A 7 -75.04 -21.43 -10.72
CA GLY A 7 -74.40 -20.74 -9.60
C GLY A 7 -72.91 -20.95 -9.27
N ARG A 8 -72.15 -19.84 -9.30
CA ARG A 8 -71.62 -19.16 -8.09
C ARG A 8 -70.85 -17.87 -8.45
N ARG A 9 -71.30 -16.73 -7.89
CA ARG A 9 -70.48 -15.56 -7.51
C ARG A 9 -69.86 -15.83 -6.11
N PRO A 10 -69.13 -14.90 -5.46
CA PRO A 10 -68.07 -13.94 -5.85
C PRO A 10 -66.75 -14.29 -5.09
N ALA A 11 -65.58 -13.68 -5.31
CA ALA A 11 -65.15 -12.41 -4.69
C ALA A 11 -63.63 -12.18 -4.92
N ASP A 12 -63.22 -10.94 -4.71
CA ASP A 12 -61.86 -10.42 -4.50
C ASP A 12 -60.93 -10.25 -5.71
N GLN A 13 -61.03 -9.07 -6.35
CA GLN A 13 -59.83 -8.34 -6.75
C GLN A 13 -59.96 -6.84 -6.39
N PRO A 14 -59.02 -6.29 -5.60
CA PRO A 14 -59.04 -4.90 -5.16
C PRO A 14 -58.62 -3.94 -6.28
N GLY A 15 -59.26 -2.76 -6.28
CA GLY A 15 -59.20 -1.79 -7.36
C GLY A 15 -57.92 -0.99 -7.46
N TRP A 16 -57.77 -0.39 -8.65
CA TRP A 16 -56.86 0.72 -8.91
C TRP A 16 -57.68 1.83 -9.56
N PRO A 17 -57.62 3.08 -9.06
CA PRO A 17 -58.35 4.19 -9.64
C PRO A 17 -57.75 4.61 -10.98
N ALA A 18 -58.63 4.81 -11.97
CA ALA A 18 -58.31 5.57 -13.15
C ALA A 18 -58.09 7.05 -12.76
N THR A 19 -56.96 7.64 -13.15
CA THR A 19 -56.85 9.08 -13.31
C THR A 19 -56.29 9.41 -14.68
N THR A 20 -56.99 10.34 -15.30
CA THR A 20 -56.94 10.88 -16.66
C THR A 20 -55.57 11.47 -17.01
N PRO A 21 -55.10 11.43 -18.27
CA PRO A 21 -53.94 12.21 -18.69
C PRO A 21 -54.32 13.70 -18.75
N GLU A 22 -53.77 14.50 -17.84
CA GLU A 22 -53.82 15.97 -17.94
C GLU A 22 -52.86 16.48 -19.02
N ASP A 23 -53.42 17.29 -19.91
CA ASP A 23 -52.75 18.13 -20.90
C ASP A 23 -51.85 19.15 -20.19
N THR A 24 -50.53 18.93 -20.22
CA THR A 24 -49.52 19.95 -19.83
C THR A 24 -48.73 20.38 -21.06
N ARG A 25 -49.38 21.24 -21.85
CA ARG A 25 -48.74 22.06 -22.88
C ARG A 25 -48.24 23.37 -22.25
N ASN A 26 -47.00 23.41 -21.73
CA ASN A 26 -46.12 24.59 -21.83
C ASN A 26 -44.67 24.31 -21.35
N GLN A 27 -43.71 24.64 -22.21
CA GLN A 27 -42.24 24.65 -22.01
C GLN A 27 -41.80 25.76 -21.03
N PRO A 28 -40.61 25.68 -20.37
CA PRO A 28 -39.33 25.87 -21.05
C PRO A 28 -38.27 24.82 -20.69
N GLY A 29 -37.48 24.41 -21.69
CA GLY A 29 -36.26 23.66 -21.47
C GLY A 29 -35.23 24.47 -20.69
N MET A 30 -34.65 23.87 -19.67
CA MET A 30 -33.50 24.42 -18.95
C MET A 30 -32.60 23.26 -18.48
N GLY A 31 -31.45 23.10 -19.14
CA GLY A 31 -30.20 22.86 -18.43
C GLY A 31 -29.83 21.47 -17.94
N SER A 32 -30.08 20.38 -18.65
CA SER A 32 -29.35 19.11 -18.38
C SER A 32 -27.91 19.15 -18.96
N ARG A 33 -27.11 20.18 -18.61
CA ARG A 33 -25.66 20.30 -18.94
C ARG A 33 -24.84 21.20 -17.97
N GLU A 34 -25.27 21.42 -16.72
CA GLU A 34 -24.56 22.32 -15.77
C GLU A 34 -23.87 21.64 -14.57
N GLY A 35 -23.98 20.31 -14.42
CA GLY A 35 -23.42 19.59 -13.26
C GLY A 35 -21.94 19.22 -13.33
N GLU A 36 -21.37 19.08 -14.53
CA GLU A 36 -19.97 18.64 -14.71
C GLU A 36 -18.97 19.81 -14.60
N GLY A 37 -19.34 21.01 -15.07
CA GLY A 37 -18.44 22.17 -15.08
C GLY A 37 -18.32 22.93 -13.75
N ALA A 38 -19.27 22.80 -12.84
CA ALA A 38 -19.21 23.47 -11.53
C ALA A 38 -18.34 22.68 -10.52
N THR A 39 -18.47 21.35 -10.52
CA THR A 39 -17.74 20.44 -9.64
C THR A 39 -16.28 20.30 -10.05
N ASP A 40 -15.97 20.27 -11.35
CA ASP A 40 -14.58 20.27 -11.82
C ASP A 40 -13.86 21.56 -11.49
N ARG A 41 -14.54 22.71 -11.55
CA ARG A 41 -13.92 24.00 -11.22
C ARG A 41 -13.62 24.16 -9.74
N SER A 42 -14.52 23.70 -8.85
CA SER A 42 -14.28 23.75 -7.41
C SER A 42 -13.18 22.78 -6.98
N LEU A 43 -13.16 21.57 -7.54
CA LEU A 43 -12.08 20.60 -7.29
C LEU A 43 -10.74 21.09 -7.84
N GLN A 44 -10.70 21.65 -9.04
CA GLN A 44 -9.47 22.23 -9.59
C GLN A 44 -8.97 23.40 -8.76
N GLN A 45 -9.88 24.23 -8.22
CA GLN A 45 -9.50 25.36 -7.38
C GLN A 45 -8.93 24.88 -6.04
N ALA A 46 -9.59 23.93 -5.37
CA ALA A 46 -9.08 23.33 -4.15
C ALA A 46 -7.71 22.67 -4.37
N VAL A 47 -7.54 21.94 -5.48
CA VAL A 47 -6.26 21.32 -5.83
C VAL A 47 -5.18 22.35 -6.13
N ARG A 48 -5.51 23.49 -6.73
CA ARG A 48 -4.54 24.57 -7.00
C ARG A 48 -4.08 25.25 -5.71
N GLU A 49 -5.01 25.56 -4.82
CA GLU A 49 -4.70 26.16 -3.51
C GLU A 49 -3.80 25.22 -2.68
N ASP A 50 -4.15 23.93 -2.63
CA ASP A 50 -3.34 22.90 -1.96
C ASP A 50 -1.96 22.73 -2.64
N LEU A 51 -1.91 22.75 -3.98
CA LEU A 51 -0.66 22.69 -4.75
C LEU A 51 0.27 23.87 -4.48
N ASP A 52 -0.26 25.08 -4.34
CA ASP A 52 0.56 26.28 -4.11
C ASP A 52 1.16 26.27 -2.69
N GLU A 53 0.40 25.85 -1.68
CA GLU A 53 0.90 25.66 -0.31
C GLU A 53 1.95 24.53 -0.26
N LEU A 54 1.66 23.39 -0.90
CA LEU A 54 2.59 22.26 -1.03
C LEU A 54 3.89 22.65 -1.73
N ARG A 55 3.82 23.49 -2.77
CA ARG A 55 4.99 23.98 -3.51
C ARG A 55 5.88 24.84 -2.62
N GLN A 56 5.29 25.80 -1.91
CA GLN A 56 6.06 26.66 -1.01
C GLN A 56 6.76 25.84 0.08
N PHE A 57 6.02 24.93 0.73
CA PHE A 57 6.59 24.03 1.73
C PHE A 57 7.67 23.13 1.13
N ALA A 58 7.45 22.60 -0.08
CA ALA A 58 8.43 21.77 -0.77
C ALA A 58 9.71 22.56 -1.09
N ASP A 59 9.62 23.79 -1.57
CA ASP A 59 10.79 24.61 -1.90
C ASP A 59 11.66 24.89 -0.66
N GLU A 60 11.02 25.20 0.48
CA GLU A 60 11.72 25.43 1.75
C GLU A 60 12.40 24.15 2.29
N GLN A 61 11.72 23.01 2.23
CA GLN A 61 12.23 21.73 2.74
C GLN A 61 13.22 21.04 1.79
N THR A 62 13.19 21.38 0.50
CA THR A 62 14.00 20.73 -0.53
C THR A 62 15.49 20.94 -0.29
N GLU A 63 15.92 22.15 0.12
CA GLU A 63 17.35 22.42 0.33
C GLU A 63 17.93 21.67 1.52
N GLU A 64 17.20 21.57 2.63
CA GLU A 64 17.60 20.78 3.79
C GLU A 64 17.61 19.27 3.47
N ALA A 65 16.56 18.80 2.78
CA ALA A 65 16.45 17.41 2.36
C ALA A 65 17.59 17.01 1.41
N LYS A 66 17.94 17.85 0.42
CA LYS A 66 19.04 17.61 -0.52
C LYS A 66 20.36 17.37 0.22
N GLN A 67 20.68 18.20 1.21
CA GLN A 67 21.94 18.06 1.97
C GLN A 67 21.95 16.79 2.83
N ALA A 68 20.84 16.48 3.50
CA ALA A 68 20.72 15.27 4.32
C ALA A 68 20.80 13.99 3.48
N VAL A 69 20.10 13.97 2.34
CA VAL A 69 20.08 12.84 1.42
C VAL A 69 21.44 12.63 0.77
N SER A 70 22.15 13.70 0.41
CA SER A 70 23.48 13.59 -0.22
C SER A 70 24.49 12.87 0.66
N ARG A 71 24.51 13.18 1.96
CA ARG A 71 25.42 12.54 2.92
C ARG A 71 25.13 11.04 3.13
N ILE A 72 23.86 10.65 3.13
CA ILE A 72 23.45 9.26 3.38
C ILE A 72 23.62 8.41 2.12
N ALA A 73 23.37 8.98 0.94
CA ALA A 73 23.32 8.21 -0.29
C ALA A 73 24.71 7.80 -0.80
N GLU A 74 25.76 8.61 -0.60
CA GLU A 74 27.11 8.25 -1.07
C GLU A 74 27.60 6.92 -0.49
N ASP A 75 27.32 6.66 0.79
CA ASP A 75 27.75 5.44 1.47
C ASP A 75 26.89 4.21 1.11
N GLU A 76 25.60 4.41 0.84
CA GLU A 76 24.64 3.32 0.63
C GLU A 76 24.47 2.92 -0.85
N LYS A 77 24.89 3.77 -1.81
CA LYS A 77 24.76 3.54 -3.27
C LYS A 77 25.23 2.16 -3.70
N LYS A 78 26.42 1.73 -3.26
CA LYS A 78 27.00 0.43 -3.64
C LYS A 78 26.19 -0.75 -3.11
N LEU A 79 25.61 -0.63 -1.91
CA LEU A 79 24.78 -1.68 -1.33
C LEU A 79 23.45 -1.79 -2.09
N THR A 80 22.81 -0.65 -2.35
CA THR A 80 21.56 -0.59 -3.12
C THR A 80 21.75 -1.09 -4.55
N ALA A 81 22.82 -0.70 -5.24
CA ALA A 81 23.14 -1.17 -6.59
C ALA A 81 23.28 -2.70 -6.66
N ARG A 82 23.96 -3.31 -5.67
CA ARG A 82 24.07 -4.77 -5.58
C ARG A 82 22.72 -5.46 -5.37
N GLN A 83 21.87 -4.92 -4.50
CA GLN A 83 20.54 -5.48 -4.25
C GLN A 83 19.65 -5.38 -5.49
N LEU A 84 19.64 -4.22 -6.16
CA LEU A 84 18.91 -4.02 -7.42
C LEU A 84 19.43 -4.95 -8.52
N SER A 85 20.74 -5.13 -8.64
CA SER A 85 21.33 -6.08 -9.60
C SER A 85 20.92 -7.52 -9.30
N GLY A 86 20.81 -7.90 -8.02
CA GLY A 86 20.31 -9.22 -7.61
C GLY A 86 18.85 -9.45 -8.03
N VAL A 87 17.98 -8.47 -7.80
CA VAL A 87 16.57 -8.52 -8.22
C VAL A 87 16.44 -8.55 -9.75
N ALA A 88 17.21 -7.73 -10.45
CA ALA A 88 17.27 -7.71 -11.90
C ALA A 88 17.66 -9.08 -12.48
N THR A 89 18.70 -9.70 -11.91
CA THR A 89 19.15 -11.04 -12.29
C THR A 89 18.07 -12.09 -12.03
N ALA A 90 17.34 -11.99 -10.91
CA ALA A 90 16.26 -12.91 -10.60
C ALA A 90 15.09 -12.77 -11.60
N LEU A 91 14.70 -11.54 -11.92
CA LEU A 91 13.67 -11.24 -12.93
C LEU A 91 14.07 -11.71 -14.33
N GLU A 92 15.34 -11.53 -14.71
CA GLU A 92 15.85 -12.02 -15.99
C GLU A 92 15.81 -13.55 -16.07
N LYS A 93 16.24 -14.25 -15.01
CA LYS A 93 16.18 -15.71 -14.93
C LYS A 93 14.74 -16.22 -14.99
N VAL A 94 13.84 -15.64 -14.20
CA VAL A 94 12.40 -15.98 -14.22
C VAL A 94 11.79 -15.68 -15.58
N GLY A 95 12.15 -14.55 -16.19
CA GLY A 95 11.72 -14.19 -17.54
C GLY A 95 12.18 -15.18 -18.59
N GLY A 96 13.45 -15.62 -18.53
CA GLY A 96 14.00 -16.64 -19.40
C GLY A 96 13.30 -17.99 -19.26
N GLU A 97 12.92 -18.39 -18.05
CA GLU A 97 12.17 -19.61 -17.77
C GLU A 97 10.74 -19.53 -18.32
N LEU A 98 10.05 -18.42 -18.06
CA LEU A 98 8.70 -18.16 -18.58
C LEU A 98 8.66 -18.02 -20.10
N GLU A 99 9.73 -17.50 -20.71
CA GLU A 99 9.88 -17.35 -22.15
C GLU A 99 10.03 -18.71 -22.86
N GLN A 100 10.64 -19.68 -22.19
CA GLN A 100 10.78 -21.07 -22.67
C GLN A 100 9.54 -21.92 -22.38
N SER A 101 8.70 -21.48 -21.44
CA SER A 101 7.43 -22.11 -21.09
C SER A 101 6.26 -21.59 -21.95
N ASP A 102 5.02 -22.00 -21.64
CA ASP A 102 3.81 -21.52 -22.33
C ASP A 102 3.55 -20.00 -22.19
N GLN A 103 4.20 -19.34 -21.23
CA GLN A 103 3.98 -17.94 -20.88
C GLN A 103 4.94 -16.98 -21.59
N ARG A 104 5.15 -17.17 -22.89
CA ARG A 104 6.20 -16.47 -23.65
C ARG A 104 6.13 -14.93 -23.58
N ALA A 105 4.92 -14.37 -23.64
CA ALA A 105 4.73 -12.93 -23.59
C ALA A 105 5.11 -12.35 -22.21
N LEU A 106 4.74 -13.03 -21.14
CA LEU A 106 5.11 -12.68 -19.77
C LEU A 106 6.61 -12.84 -19.54
N GLY A 107 7.22 -13.90 -20.07
CA GLY A 107 8.66 -14.12 -19.99
C GLY A 107 9.47 -13.01 -20.64
N ARG A 108 9.10 -12.61 -21.86
CA ARG A 108 9.73 -11.46 -22.54
C ARG A 108 9.61 -10.17 -21.75
N TYR A 109 8.43 -9.93 -21.16
CA TYR A 109 8.20 -8.73 -20.35
C TYR A 109 9.07 -8.72 -19.08
N ALA A 110 9.08 -9.82 -18.32
CA ALA A 110 9.91 -9.97 -17.13
C ALA A 110 11.41 -9.83 -17.44
N ARG A 111 11.86 -10.42 -18.56
CA ARG A 111 13.23 -10.30 -19.05
C ARG A 111 13.59 -8.85 -19.39
N GLN A 112 12.72 -8.14 -20.10
CA GLN A 112 12.90 -6.73 -20.43
C GLN A 112 12.98 -5.85 -19.19
N MET A 113 12.16 -6.13 -18.18
CA MET A 113 12.21 -5.45 -16.88
C MET A 113 13.53 -5.71 -16.17
N GLY A 114 13.98 -6.97 -16.13
CA GLY A 114 15.28 -7.35 -15.55
C GLY A 114 16.44 -6.59 -16.21
N SER A 115 16.49 -6.57 -17.55
CA SER A 115 17.52 -5.86 -18.30
C SER A 115 17.51 -4.34 -18.01
N SER A 116 16.31 -3.74 -18.01
CA SER A 116 16.14 -2.32 -17.70
C SER A 116 16.59 -2.00 -16.27
N LEU A 117 16.22 -2.85 -15.30
CA LEU A 117 16.59 -2.69 -13.90
C LEU A 117 18.10 -2.86 -13.68
N GLN A 118 18.76 -3.75 -14.44
CA GLN A 118 20.21 -3.90 -14.39
C GLN A 118 20.95 -2.69 -14.98
N GLY A 119 20.38 -2.05 -16.01
CA GLY A 119 20.85 -0.77 -16.52
C GLY A 119 20.77 0.33 -15.46
N LEU A 120 19.65 0.40 -14.73
CA LEU A 120 19.46 1.33 -13.62
C LEU A 120 20.42 1.07 -12.46
N ALA A 121 20.59 -0.19 -12.04
CA ALA A 121 21.50 -0.57 -10.97
C ALA A 121 22.95 -0.14 -11.24
N ARG A 122 23.42 -0.36 -12.48
CA ARG A 122 24.74 0.08 -12.93
C ARG A 122 24.84 1.61 -13.04
N GLY A 123 23.77 2.26 -13.50
CA GLY A 123 23.70 3.72 -13.57
C GLY A 123 23.76 4.39 -12.20
N ILE A 124 23.16 3.81 -11.16
CA ILE A 124 23.14 4.37 -9.80
C ILE A 124 24.51 4.32 -9.12
N GLU A 125 25.33 3.30 -9.41
CA GLU A 125 26.67 3.18 -8.82
C GLU A 125 27.63 4.28 -9.29
N GLY A 126 27.48 4.74 -10.54
CA GLY A 126 28.38 5.71 -11.17
C GLY A 126 27.82 7.13 -11.32
N ARG A 127 26.56 7.39 -10.93
CA ARG A 127 25.92 8.70 -11.13
C ARG A 127 25.73 9.47 -9.84
N ASP A 128 25.74 10.79 -9.99
CA ASP A 128 25.43 11.71 -8.91
C ASP A 128 23.93 11.79 -8.65
N LEU A 129 23.55 12.17 -7.43
CA LEU A 129 22.14 12.27 -7.05
C LEU A 129 21.41 13.33 -7.87
N GLY A 130 22.10 14.40 -8.26
CA GLY A 130 21.53 15.42 -9.15
C GLY A 130 21.15 14.86 -10.51
N GLU A 131 21.95 13.94 -11.06
CA GLU A 131 21.62 13.29 -12.33
C GLU A 131 20.46 12.31 -12.20
N ILE A 132 20.35 11.62 -11.06
CA ILE A 132 19.21 10.73 -10.77
C ILE A 132 17.93 11.55 -10.59
N ALA A 133 18.01 12.67 -9.88
CA ALA A 133 16.89 13.59 -9.72
C ALA A 133 16.42 14.15 -11.07
N GLY A 134 17.34 14.56 -11.95
CA GLY A 134 17.02 15.02 -13.30
C GLY A 134 16.30 13.95 -14.15
N MET A 135 16.71 12.68 -14.04
CA MET A 135 15.98 11.58 -14.71
C MET A 135 14.57 11.39 -14.16
N ALA A 136 14.40 11.49 -12.84
CA ALA A 136 13.11 11.37 -12.20
C ALA A 136 12.17 12.51 -12.62
N GLU A 137 12.69 13.73 -12.74
CA GLU A 137 11.97 14.89 -13.26
C GLU A 137 11.54 14.67 -14.72
N ASP A 138 12.47 14.28 -15.59
CA ASP A 138 12.16 13.97 -16.99
C ASP A 138 11.11 12.87 -17.12
N PHE A 139 11.18 11.84 -16.27
CA PHE A 139 10.19 10.78 -16.22
C PHE A 139 8.82 11.30 -15.76
N GLY A 140 8.77 12.10 -14.69
CA GLY A 140 7.55 12.71 -14.19
C GLY A 140 6.86 13.58 -15.22
N ARG A 141 7.63 14.32 -16.02
CA ARG A 141 7.11 15.14 -17.14
C ARG A 141 6.58 14.30 -18.29
N LYS A 142 7.20 13.15 -18.59
CA LYS A 142 6.77 12.24 -19.67
C LYS A 142 5.56 11.39 -19.29
N GLN A 143 5.49 10.95 -18.03
CA GLN A 143 4.48 10.02 -17.53
C GLN A 143 3.94 10.47 -16.15
N PRO A 144 3.14 11.55 -16.10
CA PRO A 144 2.67 12.14 -14.84
C PRO A 144 1.84 11.15 -14.01
N LEU A 145 0.99 10.33 -14.63
CA LEU A 145 0.19 9.32 -13.92
C LEU A 145 1.06 8.24 -13.26
N ALA A 146 2.10 7.77 -13.94
CA ALA A 146 3.02 6.77 -13.38
C ALA A 146 3.81 7.35 -12.20
N PHE A 147 4.25 8.60 -12.32
CA PHE A 147 4.94 9.30 -11.24
C PHE A 147 4.06 9.47 -10.00
N LEU A 148 2.81 9.92 -10.16
CA LEU A 148 1.85 10.03 -9.07
C LEU A 148 1.57 8.68 -8.40
N GLY A 149 1.42 7.60 -9.18
CA GLY A 149 1.23 6.25 -8.66
C GLY A 149 2.43 5.78 -7.82
N MET A 150 3.65 5.99 -8.30
CA MET A 150 4.86 5.67 -7.55
C MET A 150 5.01 6.53 -6.29
N ALA A 151 4.72 7.83 -6.38
CA ALA A 151 4.77 8.74 -5.24
C ALA A 151 3.79 8.34 -4.13
N ALA A 152 2.56 7.94 -4.50
CA ALA A 152 1.58 7.44 -3.55
C ALA A 152 2.04 6.16 -2.84
N ILE A 153 2.57 5.19 -3.59
CA ILE A 153 3.13 3.95 -3.02
C ILE A 153 4.31 4.26 -2.09
N ALA A 154 5.22 5.14 -2.52
CA ALA A 154 6.37 5.55 -1.73
C ALA A 154 5.95 6.25 -0.44
N GLY A 155 4.97 7.16 -0.50
CA GLY A 155 4.41 7.84 0.66
C GLY A 155 3.77 6.87 1.66
N LEU A 156 2.98 5.89 1.17
CA LEU A 156 2.41 4.85 2.02
C LEU A 156 3.49 3.98 2.67
N ALA A 157 4.51 3.57 1.91
CA ALA A 157 5.63 2.80 2.42
C ALA A 157 6.43 3.58 3.49
N ALA A 158 6.69 4.86 3.24
CA ALA A 158 7.35 5.76 4.19
C ALA A 158 6.54 5.91 5.48
N SER A 159 5.22 6.12 5.38
CA SER A 159 4.30 6.17 6.53
C SER A 159 4.37 4.88 7.34
N ARG A 160 4.42 3.73 6.67
CA ARG A 160 4.52 2.43 7.33
C ARG A 160 5.85 2.24 8.03
N PHE A 161 6.96 2.68 7.41
CA PHE A 161 8.28 2.65 8.03
C PHE A 161 8.35 3.54 9.26
N LEU A 162 7.82 4.76 9.18
CA LEU A 162 7.77 5.70 10.31
C LEU A 162 6.96 5.12 11.48
N THR A 163 5.78 4.57 11.19
CA THR A 163 4.91 3.91 12.18
C THR A 163 5.59 2.67 12.80
N ALA A 164 6.25 1.85 11.99
CA ALA A 164 6.97 0.67 12.45
C ALA A 164 8.21 1.02 13.28
N SER A 165 8.90 2.10 12.93
CA SER A 165 10.07 2.60 13.65
C SER A 165 9.67 3.18 15.02
N ALA A 166 8.55 3.90 15.10
CA ALA A 166 7.99 4.39 16.35
C ALA A 166 7.64 3.23 17.31
N HIS A 167 7.02 2.16 16.82
CA HIS A 167 6.72 0.97 17.63
C HIS A 167 7.96 0.24 18.16
N ARG A 168 9.08 0.28 17.43
CA ARG A 168 10.36 -0.24 17.93
C ARG A 168 10.94 0.61 19.06
N ARG A 169 10.71 1.92 19.04
CA ARG A 169 11.16 2.82 20.12
C ARG A 169 10.36 2.62 21.42
N SER A 170 9.07 2.29 21.32
CA SER A 170 8.20 1.99 22.47
C SER A 170 8.43 0.60 23.08
N ARG A 171 9.12 -0.31 22.38
CA ARG A 171 9.61 -1.59 22.93
C ARG A 171 11.06 -1.49 23.44
N ARG A 172 11.42 -0.37 24.07
CA ARG A 172 12.46 -0.47 25.11
C ARG A 172 11.80 -1.24 26.26
N PRO A 173 12.24 -2.47 26.59
CA PRO A 173 11.84 -3.06 27.85
C PRO A 173 12.23 -2.04 28.91
N VAL A 174 11.26 -1.50 29.63
CA VAL A 174 11.56 -0.94 30.94
C VAL A 174 12.27 -2.10 31.64
N SER A 175 13.56 -1.95 31.90
CA SER A 175 14.25 -2.84 32.81
C SER A 175 13.46 -2.70 34.10
N GLN A 176 12.54 -3.63 34.35
CA GLN A 176 11.91 -3.76 35.66
C GLN A 176 13.09 -3.82 36.63
N PRO A 177 13.20 -2.89 37.58
CA PRO A 177 14.18 -3.05 38.64
C PRO A 177 13.80 -4.38 39.30
N SER A 178 14.66 -5.38 39.10
CA SER A 178 14.60 -6.62 39.86
C SER A 178 14.69 -6.21 41.31
N SER A 179 13.57 -6.17 42.01
CA SER A 179 13.56 -6.10 43.46
C SER A 179 14.23 -7.37 43.93
N SER A 180 15.51 -7.25 44.27
CA SER A 180 16.29 -8.28 44.91
C SER A 180 15.53 -8.69 46.17
N SER A 181 14.90 -9.87 46.15
CA SER A 181 14.39 -10.50 47.35
C SER A 181 15.60 -10.80 48.25
N PRO A 182 15.69 -10.26 49.47
CA PRO A 182 16.78 -10.60 50.37
C PRO A 182 16.59 -12.05 50.82
N SER A 183 17.56 -12.88 50.45
CA SER A 183 17.75 -14.22 50.98
C SER A 183 18.01 -14.14 52.49
N ALA A 184 16.98 -14.44 53.29
CA ALA A 184 17.13 -14.73 54.72
C ALA A 184 17.48 -16.21 54.88
N SER A 185 18.76 -16.49 54.99
CA SER A 185 19.28 -17.75 55.49
C SER A 185 18.89 -17.94 56.96
N THR A 186 18.24 -19.05 57.30
CA THR A 186 18.43 -19.67 58.62
C THR A 186 18.05 -21.14 58.64
N ARG A 187 19.00 -21.92 59.19
CA ARG A 187 18.80 -23.01 60.15
C ARG A 187 18.84 -24.45 59.61
N THR A 188 20.04 -25.02 59.75
CA THR A 188 20.33 -26.36 60.28
C THR A 188 19.14 -27.18 60.76
N SER A 189 18.97 -28.37 60.18
CA SER A 189 18.51 -29.55 60.90
C SER A 189 19.03 -30.81 60.22
N GLU A 190 20.03 -31.43 60.84
CA GLU A 190 20.31 -32.85 60.78
C GLU A 190 19.04 -33.69 60.98
N SER A 191 18.92 -34.76 60.19
CA SER A 191 18.19 -36.03 60.38
C SER A 191 17.81 -36.50 58.97
N GLY A 192 18.51 -37.46 58.37
CA GLY A 192 18.70 -38.79 58.90
C GLY A 192 17.52 -39.66 58.45
N TRP A 193 17.54 -40.15 57.21
CA TRP A 193 16.78 -41.32 56.79
C TRP A 193 17.51 -42.06 55.67
N ASN A 194 17.91 -43.27 56.02
CA ASN A 194 18.44 -44.32 55.16
C ASN A 194 17.40 -44.77 54.11
N PHE A 195 17.88 -45.09 52.92
CA PHE A 195 17.25 -46.00 51.97
C PHE A 195 18.42 -46.62 51.18
N GLU A 196 19.14 -47.56 51.78
CA GLU A 196 18.84 -49.00 51.74
C GLU A 196 18.58 -49.50 50.31
N GLU A 197 19.48 -50.37 49.89
CA GLU A 197 19.39 -51.28 48.76
C GLU A 197 17.95 -51.71 48.45
N ASP A 198 17.55 -51.67 47.17
CA ASP A 198 17.11 -52.88 46.51
C ASP A 198 17.02 -52.70 44.98
N ARG A 199 17.23 -53.82 44.30
CA ARG A 199 16.86 -54.15 42.91
C ARG A 199 17.94 -54.05 41.85
N ARG A 200 18.90 -54.94 42.09
CA ARG A 200 19.28 -56.00 41.16
C ARG A 200 18.05 -56.63 40.45
N ASN A 201 18.17 -56.83 39.13
CA ASN A 201 17.47 -57.75 38.23
C ASN A 201 15.98 -57.60 37.90
N GLY A 202 15.74 -57.64 36.59
CA GLY A 202 14.46 -57.85 35.90
C GLY A 202 14.66 -57.67 34.40
#